data_AF-A0A396QHN3-F1
#
_entry.id   AF-A0A396QHN3-F1
#
_cell.length_a   1.000
_cell.length_b   1.000
_cell.length_c   1.000
_cell.angle_alpha   90.00
_cell.angle_beta   90.00
_cell.angle_gamma   90.00
#
_symmetry.space_group_name_H-M   'P 1'
#
loop_
_entity.id
_entity.type
_entity.pdbx_description
1 polymer ?
#
loop_
_entity_poly.entity_id
_entity_poly.type
_entity_poly.pdbx_seq_one_letter_code
_entity_poly.pdbx_strand_id
1 'polypeptide(L)'
;MGALRIHRKNRMAEALVSRYEKIYGLPAWICDEKGICESGLGDFLPMEGVPVCPDGMMLTGHLKEIQQLMSQISCALGKYREAEIYKEQAESARKALRREYGVRQDRNISYLASALHFDLAGSKAEAKRWAAELAALLGENQYRAGTGIFSSVYMLEELTRYGYFSEALRTALQPECPGWVYMTEQGGATLWEHWDGKRGSLNHHMRSGIAKWFYQALAGISLEGVQPGFRHLVLKPNFTEEIEWVTVWLESPKGRIEICRQGDEYRLKLPEGIGATVLIGRQRYEAEGECRFRNNL
;
A
#
# COMPACT_ATOMS: atom_id res chain seq x y z
N MET A 1 -0.87 7.74 -48.83
CA MET A 1 0.20 7.47 -47.85
C MET A 1 -0.01 8.41 -46.66
N GLY A 2 -0.04 8.02 -45.39
CA GLY A 2 0.29 6.73 -44.78
C GLY A 2 -0.81 6.20 -43.85
N ALA A 3 -0.91 4.87 -43.87
CA ALA A 3 -1.71 4.10 -42.95
C ALA A 3 -0.91 3.90 -41.66
N LEU A 4 -1.33 4.52 -40.55
CA LEU A 4 -0.86 4.12 -39.22
C LEU A 4 -1.83 3.07 -38.68
N ARG A 5 -1.63 1.82 -39.12
CA ARG A 5 -2.24 0.65 -38.45
C ARG A 5 -1.51 0.46 -37.12
N ILE A 6 -2.11 0.95 -36.03
CA ILE A 6 -1.66 0.68 -34.67
C ILE A 6 -2.15 -0.73 -34.31
N HIS A 7 -1.27 -1.72 -34.39
CA HIS A 7 -1.53 -3.05 -33.85
C HIS A 7 -1.02 -3.12 -32.40
N ARG A 8 -1.91 -3.53 -31.50
CA ARG A 8 -1.70 -3.72 -30.06
C ARG A 8 -0.47 -4.61 -29.77
N LYS A 9 0.59 -4.05 -29.18
CA LYS A 9 1.43 -4.71 -28.16
C LYS A 9 1.88 -3.66 -27.13
N ASN A 10 1.74 -4.00 -25.86
CA ASN A 10 1.95 -3.13 -24.70
C ASN A 10 3.38 -2.55 -24.68
N ARG A 11 3.57 -1.27 -25.02
CA ARG A 11 4.86 -0.55 -24.86
C ARG A 11 5.45 -0.65 -23.45
N MET A 12 4.60 -0.81 -22.43
CA MET A 12 5.04 -1.03 -21.05
C MET A 12 5.64 -2.42 -20.83
N ALA A 13 5.12 -3.46 -21.50
CA ALA A 13 5.69 -4.80 -21.45
C ALA A 13 7.05 -4.86 -22.17
N GLU A 14 7.19 -4.18 -23.31
CA GLU A 14 8.48 -4.05 -24.03
C GLU A 14 9.50 -3.23 -23.21
N ALA A 15 9.06 -2.17 -22.53
CA ALA A 15 9.90 -1.42 -21.58
C ALA A 15 10.32 -2.28 -20.37
N LEU A 16 9.43 -3.12 -19.85
CA LEU A 16 9.75 -4.09 -18.79
C LEU A 16 10.79 -5.11 -19.27
N VAL A 17 10.61 -5.69 -20.46
CA VAL A 17 11.56 -6.65 -21.06
C VAL A 17 12.95 -6.04 -21.21
N SER A 18 13.07 -4.82 -21.74
CA SER A 18 14.38 -4.17 -21.96
C SER A 18 15.13 -3.79 -20.67
N ARG A 19 14.42 -3.69 -19.53
CA ARG A 19 15.02 -3.40 -18.22
C ARG A 19 15.19 -4.62 -17.33
N TYR A 20 14.45 -5.70 -17.60
CA TYR A 20 14.44 -6.93 -16.83
C TYR A 20 15.84 -7.51 -16.60
N GLU A 21 16.70 -7.51 -17.62
CA GLU A 21 18.06 -8.06 -17.52
C GLU A 21 18.98 -7.29 -16.56
N LYS A 22 18.71 -5.99 -16.33
CA LYS A 22 19.46 -5.17 -15.37
C LYS A 22 19.05 -5.43 -13.92
N ILE A 23 17.83 -5.90 -13.70
CA ILE A 23 17.28 -6.26 -12.37
C ILE A 23 17.68 -7.70 -12.00
N TYR A 24 18.06 -8.51 -12.99
CA TYR A 24 18.39 -9.93 -12.87
C TYR A 24 19.57 -10.28 -11.95
N GLY A 25 20.22 -9.28 -11.34
CA GLY A 25 21.38 -9.46 -10.48
C GLY A 25 21.39 -8.61 -9.23
N LEU A 26 20.25 -8.42 -8.53
CA LEU A 26 20.31 -8.01 -7.12
C LEU A 26 20.95 -9.17 -6.33
N PRO A 27 22.22 -9.10 -5.93
CA PRO A 27 22.92 -10.30 -5.54
C PRO A 27 22.65 -10.65 -4.08
N ALA A 28 22.71 -11.95 -3.77
CA ALA A 28 22.55 -12.51 -2.44
C ALA A 28 23.59 -12.05 -1.39
N TRP A 29 24.58 -11.22 -1.73
CA TRP A 29 25.60 -10.74 -0.78
C TRP A 29 25.13 -9.65 0.18
N ILE A 30 23.93 -9.09 -0.01
CA ILE A 30 23.37 -8.07 0.90
C ILE A 30 22.84 -8.70 2.19
N CYS A 31 22.51 -9.99 2.16
CA CYS A 31 21.93 -10.69 3.29
C CYS A 31 23.00 -11.47 4.07
N ASP A 32 22.84 -11.53 5.40
CA ASP A 32 23.69 -12.25 6.32
C ASP A 32 23.51 -13.79 6.23
N GLU A 33 24.16 -14.54 7.12
CA GLU A 33 24.03 -16.00 7.20
C GLU A 33 22.60 -16.49 7.53
N LYS A 34 21.76 -15.60 8.09
CA LYS A 34 20.36 -15.87 8.40
C LYS A 34 19.46 -15.56 7.20
N GLY A 35 19.96 -14.94 6.14
CA GLY A 35 19.18 -14.48 5.00
C GLY A 35 18.44 -13.16 5.28
N ILE A 36 18.92 -12.36 6.24
CA ILE A 36 18.42 -11.02 6.53
C ILE A 36 19.38 -9.98 5.97
N CYS A 37 18.82 -9.01 5.25
CA CYS A 37 19.55 -7.90 4.68
C CYS A 37 19.53 -6.71 5.66
N GLU A 38 20.55 -6.59 6.53
CA GLU A 38 20.61 -5.59 7.62
C GLU A 38 21.09 -4.19 7.21
N SER A 39 21.46 -3.99 5.94
CA SER A 39 21.92 -2.67 5.46
C SER A 39 20.76 -1.73 5.11
N GLY A 40 21.02 -0.42 5.06
CA GLY A 40 20.06 0.58 4.57
C GLY A 40 19.67 1.63 5.61
N LEU A 41 18.62 2.41 5.30
CA LEU A 41 18.12 3.49 6.16
C LEU A 41 16.94 3.06 7.06
N GLY A 42 16.49 1.82 6.93
CA GLY A 42 15.35 1.29 7.68
C GLY A 42 14.04 2.04 7.45
N ASP A 43 13.20 2.08 8.49
CA ASP A 43 12.01 2.93 8.54
C ASP A 43 12.42 4.38 8.83
N PHE A 44 12.99 5.01 7.81
CA PHE A 44 13.73 6.25 7.89
C PHE A 44 12.90 7.44 8.41
N LEU A 45 13.55 8.33 9.15
CA LEU A 45 12.99 9.60 9.66
C LEU A 45 11.70 9.43 10.50
N PRO A 46 11.69 8.63 11.58
CA PRO A 46 10.65 8.77 12.58
C PRO A 46 10.76 10.14 13.27
N MET A 47 9.72 10.55 13.99
CA MET A 47 9.84 11.63 14.97
C MET A 47 10.90 11.25 16.01
N GLU A 48 11.66 12.23 16.49
CA GLU A 48 12.75 11.97 17.43
C GLU A 48 12.25 11.24 18.68
N GLY A 49 12.96 10.18 19.08
CA GLY A 49 12.60 9.33 20.22
C GLY A 49 11.50 8.29 19.94
N VAL A 50 10.89 8.28 18.75
CA VAL A 50 9.91 7.25 18.37
C VAL A 50 10.65 5.97 17.91
N PRO A 51 10.44 4.82 18.57
CA PRO A 51 11.07 3.57 18.15
C PRO A 51 10.52 3.09 16.81
N VAL A 52 11.40 2.45 16.03
CA VAL A 52 11.07 1.89 14.71
C VAL A 52 11.34 0.39 14.64
N CYS A 53 10.74 -0.26 13.65
CA CYS A 53 11.04 -1.64 13.32
C CYS A 53 12.53 -1.83 12.94
N PRO A 54 13.10 -3.03 13.13
CA PRO A 54 14.49 -3.30 12.76
C PRO A 54 14.75 -3.10 11.26
N ASP A 55 15.89 -2.52 10.89
CA ASP A 55 16.24 -2.23 9.49
C ASP A 55 16.22 -3.48 8.59
N GLY A 56 16.68 -4.61 9.14
CA GLY A 56 16.64 -5.90 8.46
C GLY A 56 15.23 -6.40 8.13
N MET A 57 14.20 -6.00 8.88
CA MET A 57 12.80 -6.27 8.55
C MET A 57 12.40 -5.53 7.27
N MET A 58 12.74 -4.24 7.19
CA MET A 58 12.35 -3.36 6.09
C MET A 58 12.98 -3.78 4.76
N LEU A 59 14.31 -3.88 4.72
CA LEU A 59 15.00 -4.19 3.46
C LEU A 59 14.69 -5.62 2.99
N THR A 60 14.68 -6.60 3.89
CA THR A 60 14.35 -7.99 3.53
C THR A 60 12.87 -8.13 3.11
N GLY A 61 11.96 -7.38 3.76
CA GLY A 61 10.55 -7.32 3.42
C GLY A 61 10.31 -6.82 1.99
N HIS A 62 10.96 -5.72 1.62
CA HIS A 62 10.90 -5.20 0.25
C HIS A 62 11.64 -6.07 -0.77
N LEU A 63 12.76 -6.70 -0.39
CA LEU A 63 13.44 -7.65 -1.27
C LEU A 63 12.52 -8.81 -1.62
N LYS A 64 11.80 -9.37 -0.63
CA LYS A 64 10.76 -10.39 -0.83
C LYS A 64 9.70 -9.92 -1.83
N GLU A 65 9.16 -8.71 -1.67
CA GLU A 65 8.14 -8.16 -2.59
C GLU A 65 8.67 -7.95 -4.01
N ILE A 66 9.89 -7.43 -4.14
CA ILE A 66 10.56 -7.28 -5.43
C ILE A 66 10.71 -8.65 -6.10
N GLN A 67 11.13 -9.68 -5.37
CA GLN A 67 11.26 -11.04 -5.90
C GLN A 67 9.89 -11.62 -6.31
N GLN A 68 8.83 -11.39 -5.53
CA GLN A 68 7.47 -11.80 -5.92
C GLN A 68 7.01 -11.12 -7.20
N LEU A 69 7.22 -9.81 -7.31
CA LEU A 69 6.90 -9.04 -8.51
C LEU A 69 7.71 -9.51 -9.71
N MET A 70 9.01 -9.77 -9.51
CA MET A 70 9.87 -10.29 -10.57
C MET A 70 9.39 -11.66 -11.04
N SER A 71 9.01 -12.57 -10.14
CA SER A 71 8.40 -13.86 -10.51
C SER A 71 7.16 -13.68 -11.40
N GLN A 72 6.25 -12.78 -11.01
CA GLN A 72 5.05 -12.48 -11.78
C GLN A 72 5.37 -11.88 -13.16
N ILE A 73 6.34 -10.96 -13.22
CA ILE A 73 6.81 -10.35 -14.48
C ILE A 73 7.42 -11.43 -15.38
N SER A 74 8.31 -12.28 -14.85
CA SER A 74 8.93 -13.39 -15.60
C SER A 74 7.90 -14.33 -16.19
N CYS A 75 6.90 -14.74 -15.40
CA CYS A 75 5.75 -15.54 -15.88
C CYS A 75 5.02 -14.84 -17.03
N ALA A 76 4.68 -13.56 -16.88
CA ALA A 76 3.99 -12.79 -17.91
C ALA A 76 4.81 -12.65 -19.22
N LEU A 77 6.14 -12.76 -19.13
CA LEU A 77 7.06 -12.71 -20.26
C LEU A 77 7.43 -14.09 -20.83
N GLY A 78 6.89 -15.19 -20.27
CA GLY A 78 7.22 -16.56 -20.68
C GLY A 78 8.60 -17.04 -20.21
N LYS A 79 9.24 -16.32 -19.28
CA LYS A 79 10.53 -16.66 -18.66
C LYS A 79 10.34 -17.55 -17.43
N TYR A 80 9.80 -18.74 -17.64
CA TYR A 80 9.33 -19.60 -16.54
C TYR A 80 10.43 -20.10 -15.61
N ARG A 81 11.66 -20.30 -16.12
CA ARG A 81 12.80 -20.73 -15.28
C ARG A 81 13.15 -19.65 -14.27
N GLU A 82 13.27 -18.41 -14.74
CA GLU A 82 13.54 -17.24 -13.91
C GLU A 82 12.40 -16.97 -12.93
N ALA A 83 11.15 -17.18 -13.38
CA ALA A 83 9.98 -17.03 -12.52
C ALA A 83 10.05 -17.94 -11.29
N GLU A 84 10.48 -19.20 -11.47
CA GLU A 84 10.64 -20.14 -10.36
C GLU A 84 11.79 -19.75 -9.44
N ILE A 85 12.94 -19.32 -9.99
CA ILE A 85 14.07 -18.82 -9.19
C ILE A 85 13.63 -17.67 -8.26
N TYR A 86 12.93 -16.67 -8.80
CA TYR A 86 12.45 -15.54 -8.00
C TYR A 86 11.41 -15.94 -6.95
N LYS A 87 10.55 -16.91 -7.29
CA LYS A 87 9.57 -17.45 -6.35
C LYS A 87 10.25 -18.16 -5.19
N GLU A 88 11.28 -18.98 -5.46
CA GLU A 88 12.07 -19.64 -4.42
C GLU A 88 12.81 -18.62 -3.53
N GLN A 89 13.39 -17.58 -4.12
CA GLN A 89 14.05 -16.51 -3.38
C GLN A 89 13.07 -15.76 -2.46
N ALA A 90 11.90 -15.38 -2.97
CA ALA A 90 10.86 -14.73 -2.18
C ALA A 90 10.40 -15.61 -0.99
N GLU A 91 10.23 -16.91 -1.22
CA GLU A 91 9.87 -17.85 -0.15
C GLU A 91 11.01 -18.02 0.88
N SER A 92 12.26 -17.99 0.45
CA SER A 92 13.42 -17.99 1.35
C SER A 92 13.44 -16.74 2.24
N ALA A 93 13.29 -15.55 1.64
CA ALA A 93 13.23 -14.28 2.37
C ALA A 93 12.04 -14.24 3.34
N ARG A 94 10.85 -14.71 2.91
CA ARG A 94 9.66 -14.85 3.77
C ARG A 94 9.94 -15.73 4.99
N LYS A 95 10.60 -16.88 4.81
CA LYS A 95 10.96 -17.78 5.92
C LYS A 95 11.95 -17.13 6.89
N ALA A 96 12.96 -16.44 6.37
CA ALA A 96 13.93 -15.71 7.18
C ALA A 96 13.24 -14.61 8.01
N LEU A 97 12.41 -13.77 7.38
CA LEU A 97 11.63 -12.73 8.05
C LEU A 97 10.73 -13.29 9.17
N ARG A 98 9.99 -14.37 8.90
CA ARG A 98 9.12 -15.00 9.91
C ARG A 98 9.90 -15.60 11.06
N ARG A 99 11.07 -16.18 10.79
CA ARG A 99 11.93 -16.77 11.83
C ARG A 99 12.49 -15.69 12.75
N GLU A 100 13.05 -14.61 12.19
CA GLU A 100 13.71 -13.57 13.00
C GLU A 100 12.73 -12.58 13.63
N TYR A 101 11.65 -12.24 12.91
CA TYR A 101 10.73 -11.19 13.33
C TYR A 101 9.33 -11.69 13.64
N GLY A 102 8.83 -12.75 13.01
CA GLY A 102 7.46 -13.24 13.26
C GLY A 102 7.19 -13.73 14.70
N VAL A 103 8.24 -14.02 15.48
CA VAL A 103 8.15 -14.45 16.88
C VAL A 103 8.34 -13.31 17.89
N ARG A 104 8.72 -12.11 17.44
CA ARG A 104 8.94 -10.96 18.34
C ARG A 104 7.60 -10.34 18.71
N GLN A 105 7.54 -9.79 19.92
CA GLN A 105 6.36 -9.12 20.49
C GLN A 105 6.67 -7.65 20.79
N ASP A 106 7.35 -6.98 19.86
CA ASP A 106 7.71 -5.57 20.04
C ASP A 106 6.45 -4.71 19.98
N ARG A 107 6.08 -4.12 21.11
CA ARG A 107 4.90 -3.25 21.24
C ARG A 107 5.22 -1.83 20.77
N ASN A 108 5.43 -1.66 19.47
CA ASN A 108 5.56 -0.34 18.84
C ASN A 108 4.85 -0.26 17.48
N ILE A 109 4.41 0.94 17.12
CA ILE A 109 3.56 1.20 15.94
C ILE A 109 4.29 0.81 14.65
N SER A 110 5.55 1.21 14.50
CA SER A 110 6.34 0.93 13.29
C SER A 110 6.50 -0.57 13.06
N TYR A 111 6.83 -1.32 14.11
CA TYR A 111 6.97 -2.77 14.08
C TYR A 111 5.66 -3.47 13.72
N LEU A 112 4.56 -3.20 14.44
CA LEU A 112 3.30 -3.89 14.18
C LEU A 112 2.76 -3.58 12.78
N ALA A 113 2.87 -2.33 12.34
CA ALA A 113 2.47 -1.94 10.99
C ALA A 113 3.29 -2.69 9.92
N SER A 114 4.63 -2.69 10.03
CA SER A 114 5.50 -3.39 9.08
C SER A 114 5.34 -4.92 9.14
N ALA A 115 5.16 -5.50 10.33
CA ALA A 115 4.98 -6.94 10.49
C ALA A 115 3.64 -7.44 9.91
N LEU A 116 2.58 -6.63 10.01
CA LEU A 116 1.31 -6.87 9.33
C LEU A 116 1.46 -6.74 7.81
N HIS A 117 2.09 -5.66 7.34
CA HIS A 117 2.31 -5.40 5.92
C HIS A 117 3.08 -6.53 5.23
N PHE A 118 4.14 -7.04 5.87
CA PHE A 118 4.93 -8.13 5.32
C PHE A 118 4.36 -9.54 5.58
N ASP A 119 3.14 -9.65 6.12
CA ASP A 119 2.43 -10.90 6.46
C ASP A 119 3.25 -11.83 7.38
N LEU A 120 3.84 -11.29 8.45
CA LEU A 120 4.73 -12.04 9.34
C LEU A 120 4.00 -12.85 10.43
N ALA A 121 2.73 -12.56 10.68
CA ALA A 121 1.92 -13.32 11.63
C ALA A 121 1.82 -14.82 11.24
N GLY A 122 1.94 -15.69 12.23
CA GLY A 122 1.82 -17.14 12.11
C GLY A 122 0.39 -17.61 11.83
N SER A 123 -0.62 -16.80 12.17
CA SER A 123 -2.03 -17.11 11.91
C SER A 123 -2.88 -15.86 11.66
N LYS A 124 -4.07 -16.05 11.06
CA LYS A 124 -5.06 -14.96 10.91
C LYS A 124 -5.52 -14.39 12.25
N ALA A 125 -5.64 -15.22 13.28
CA ALA A 125 -6.02 -14.78 14.62
C ALA A 125 -4.94 -13.89 15.23
N GLU A 126 -3.68 -14.23 15.02
CA GLU A 126 -2.55 -13.41 15.46
C GLU A 126 -2.47 -12.08 14.72
N ALA A 127 -2.63 -12.08 13.40
CA ALA A 127 -2.65 -10.84 12.62
C ALA A 127 -3.77 -9.88 13.12
N LYS A 128 -4.96 -10.42 13.42
CA LYS A 128 -6.05 -9.63 14.02
C LYS A 128 -5.68 -9.05 15.39
N ARG A 129 -4.96 -9.81 16.23
CA ARG A 129 -4.49 -9.31 17.53
C ARG A 129 -3.47 -8.17 17.35
N TRP A 130 -2.51 -8.33 16.44
CA TRP A 130 -1.53 -7.28 16.14
C TRP A 130 -2.19 -6.02 15.59
N ALA A 131 -3.20 -6.15 14.74
CA ALA A 131 -3.96 -4.99 14.25
C ALA A 131 -4.74 -4.28 15.37
N ALA A 132 -5.35 -5.05 16.29
CA ALA A 132 -6.00 -4.49 17.46
C ALA A 132 -5.02 -3.76 18.39
N GLU A 133 -3.83 -4.32 18.58
CA GLU A 133 -2.76 -3.71 19.37
C GLU A 133 -2.20 -2.44 18.72
N LEU A 134 -2.02 -2.45 17.39
CA LEU A 134 -1.66 -1.27 16.62
C LEU A 134 -2.68 -0.14 16.79
N ALA A 135 -3.98 -0.46 16.70
CA ALA A 135 -5.06 0.51 16.92
C ALA A 135 -5.02 1.08 18.35
N ALA A 136 -4.79 0.23 19.35
CA ALA A 136 -4.69 0.64 20.75
C ALA A 136 -3.47 1.57 20.99
N LEU A 137 -2.31 1.25 20.42
CA LEU A 137 -1.10 2.08 20.52
C LEU A 137 -1.29 3.47 19.91
N LEU A 138 -2.03 3.57 18.81
CA LEU A 138 -2.39 4.87 18.23
C LEU A 138 -3.37 5.60 19.15
N GLY A 139 -4.35 4.92 19.75
CA GLY A 139 -5.19 5.54 20.78
C GLY A 139 -4.37 6.11 21.95
N GLU A 140 -3.40 5.34 22.45
CA GLU A 140 -2.49 5.75 23.54
C GLU A 140 -1.62 6.96 23.17
N ASN A 141 -1.18 7.06 21.91
CA ASN A 141 -0.33 8.16 21.44
C ASN A 141 -1.13 9.38 20.90
N GLN A 142 -2.45 9.40 21.10
CA GLN A 142 -3.36 10.43 20.59
C GLN A 142 -3.40 10.50 19.05
N TYR A 143 -3.24 9.35 18.39
CA TYR A 143 -3.27 9.15 16.94
C TYR A 143 -2.16 9.87 16.17
N ARG A 144 -1.03 10.21 16.81
CA ARG A 144 0.08 10.91 16.17
C ARG A 144 0.84 9.99 15.20
N ALA A 145 1.15 10.49 14.00
CA ALA A 145 1.69 9.71 12.88
C ALA A 145 3.22 9.54 12.89
N GLY A 146 3.85 9.56 14.06
CA GLY A 146 5.28 9.85 14.24
C GLY A 146 6.28 8.78 13.80
N THR A 147 5.87 7.76 13.06
CA THR A 147 6.77 6.70 12.62
C THR A 147 7.52 7.07 11.33
N GLY A 148 8.39 6.18 10.84
CA GLY A 148 9.20 6.43 9.65
C GLY A 148 8.40 6.45 8.35
N ILE A 149 9.12 6.66 7.24
CA ILE A 149 8.51 6.88 5.91
C ILE A 149 7.65 5.71 5.41
N PHE A 150 7.95 4.48 5.82
CA PHE A 150 7.23 3.30 5.36
C PHE A 150 6.08 2.98 6.29
N SER A 151 6.38 2.82 7.58
CA SER A 151 5.39 2.37 8.54
C SER A 151 4.27 3.38 8.78
N SER A 152 4.52 4.68 8.53
CA SER A 152 3.48 5.70 8.60
C SER A 152 2.38 5.50 7.56
N VAL A 153 2.70 4.90 6.42
CA VAL A 153 1.69 4.53 5.41
C VAL A 153 1.10 3.15 5.73
N TYR A 154 1.95 2.20 6.15
CA TYR A 154 1.51 0.84 6.49
C TYR A 154 0.51 0.81 7.64
N MET A 155 0.67 1.66 8.65
CA MET A 155 -0.28 1.71 9.75
C MET A 155 -1.68 2.08 9.24
N LEU A 156 -1.79 3.04 8.32
CA LEU A 156 -3.07 3.43 7.73
C LEU A 156 -3.65 2.30 6.86
N GLU A 157 -2.82 1.66 6.04
CA GLU A 157 -3.25 0.56 5.16
C GLU A 157 -3.72 -0.66 5.95
N GLU A 158 -2.95 -1.10 6.95
CA GLU A 158 -3.25 -2.30 7.73
C GLU A 158 -4.41 -2.07 8.70
N LEU A 159 -4.52 -0.90 9.35
CA LEU A 159 -5.71 -0.58 10.15
C LEU A 159 -6.98 -0.66 9.30
N THR A 160 -7.00 -0.03 8.12
CA THR A 160 -8.12 -0.13 7.19
C THR A 160 -8.39 -1.59 6.79
N ARG A 161 -7.35 -2.36 6.45
CA ARG A 161 -7.47 -3.78 6.04
C ARG A 161 -8.11 -4.65 7.13
N TYR A 162 -7.81 -4.38 8.40
CA TYR A 162 -8.29 -5.15 9.54
C TYR A 162 -9.56 -4.59 10.19
N GLY A 163 -10.17 -3.55 9.62
CA GLY A 163 -11.47 -3.01 10.06
C GLY A 163 -11.38 -1.86 11.07
N TYR A 164 -10.20 -1.29 11.27
CA TYR A 164 -9.92 -0.12 12.11
C TYR A 164 -9.84 1.17 11.27
N PHE A 165 -10.77 1.32 10.33
CA PHE A 165 -10.77 2.45 9.40
C PHE A 165 -10.95 3.80 10.11
N SER A 166 -11.76 3.86 11.17
CA SER A 166 -11.92 5.08 11.98
C SER A 166 -10.60 5.50 12.64
N GLU A 167 -9.82 4.58 13.19
CA GLU A 167 -8.51 4.86 13.79
C GLU A 167 -7.50 5.32 12.74
N ALA A 168 -7.50 4.69 11.56
CA ALA A 168 -6.68 5.12 10.43
C ALA A 168 -7.05 6.55 10.01
N LEU A 169 -8.34 6.86 9.90
CA LEU A 169 -8.81 8.18 9.50
C LEU A 169 -8.46 9.26 10.52
N ARG A 170 -8.65 8.98 11.82
CA ARG A 170 -8.21 9.87 12.90
C ARG A 170 -6.72 10.14 12.84
N THR A 171 -5.91 9.11 12.61
CA THR A 171 -4.45 9.24 12.49
C THR A 171 -4.05 10.10 11.29
N ALA A 172 -4.73 9.95 10.15
CA ALA A 172 -4.48 10.73 8.95
C ALA A 172 -4.89 12.21 9.11
N LEU A 173 -5.96 12.48 9.86
CA LEU A 173 -6.58 13.81 9.97
C LEU A 173 -6.22 14.59 11.24
N GLN A 174 -5.51 13.99 12.20
CA GLN A 174 -5.21 14.70 13.44
C GLN A 174 -4.25 15.88 13.19
N PRO A 175 -4.48 17.05 13.82
CA PRO A 175 -3.79 18.30 13.47
C PRO A 175 -2.49 18.54 14.25
N GLU A 176 -2.15 17.72 15.24
CA GLU A 176 -0.98 17.92 16.10
C GLU A 176 0.29 17.29 15.53
N CYS A 177 1.46 17.84 15.88
CA CYS A 177 2.73 17.25 15.48
C CYS A 177 2.99 15.93 16.23
N PRO A 178 3.46 14.86 15.58
CA PRO A 178 3.66 14.69 14.13
C PRO A 178 2.38 14.28 13.38
N GLY A 179 2.10 14.91 12.22
CA GLY A 179 0.93 14.60 11.39
C GLY A 179 0.95 15.27 10.02
N TRP A 180 0.15 14.77 9.07
CA TRP A 180 0.01 15.39 7.74
C TRP A 180 -0.80 16.69 7.81
N VAL A 181 -1.92 16.70 8.55
CA VAL A 181 -2.73 17.92 8.74
C VAL A 181 -1.93 18.99 9.48
N TYR A 182 -1.10 18.60 10.46
CA TYR A 182 -0.14 19.50 11.11
C TYR A 182 0.71 20.28 10.08
N MET A 183 1.26 19.62 9.05
CA MET A 183 2.07 20.30 8.03
C MET A 183 1.26 21.40 7.32
N THR A 184 -0.01 21.13 7.01
CA THR A 184 -0.91 22.10 6.38
C THR A 184 -1.29 23.24 7.33
N GLU A 185 -1.60 22.96 8.60
CA GLU A 185 -1.92 23.96 9.63
C GLU A 185 -0.75 24.90 9.90
N GLN A 186 0.49 24.42 9.73
CA GLN A 186 1.69 25.26 9.81
C GLN A 186 2.01 26.01 8.50
N GLY A 187 1.08 26.06 7.54
CA GLY A 187 1.23 26.79 6.28
C GLY A 187 1.99 26.04 5.18
N GLY A 188 2.20 24.73 5.33
CA GLY A 188 2.84 23.89 4.34
C GLY A 188 1.96 23.63 3.11
N ALA A 189 2.44 24.00 1.92
CA ALA A 189 1.80 23.68 0.64
C ALA A 189 2.33 22.38 0.00
N THR A 190 3.33 21.75 0.63
CA THR A 190 4.01 20.52 0.19
C THR A 190 4.29 19.63 1.40
N LEU A 191 4.63 18.36 1.16
CA LEU A 191 5.02 17.44 2.22
C LEU A 191 6.45 17.72 2.70
N TRP A 192 6.71 17.48 3.98
CA TRP A 192 7.99 17.79 4.62
C TRP A 192 8.81 16.53 4.87
N GLU A 193 10.13 16.70 4.93
CA GLU A 193 11.09 15.63 5.22
C GLU A 193 10.93 15.17 6.69
N HIS A 194 11.09 16.11 7.62
CA HIS A 194 10.81 15.88 9.04
C HIS A 194 9.38 16.25 9.38
N TRP A 195 8.77 15.48 10.28
CA TRP A 195 7.39 15.68 10.69
C TRP A 195 7.09 17.07 11.28
N ASP A 196 8.06 17.65 11.98
CA ASP A 196 7.90 18.95 12.65
C ASP A 196 8.29 20.15 11.78
N GLY A 197 8.90 19.92 10.62
CA GLY A 197 9.38 20.95 9.71
C GLY A 197 10.55 21.81 10.25
N LYS A 198 11.16 21.45 11.40
CA LYS A 198 12.21 22.28 12.01
C LYS A 198 13.57 22.17 11.32
N ARG A 199 13.78 21.09 10.57
CA ARG A 199 15.00 20.80 9.81
C ARG A 199 14.66 20.03 8.53
N GLY A 200 15.61 20.04 7.59
CA GLY A 200 15.46 19.35 6.31
C GLY A 200 14.56 20.11 5.32
N SER A 201 14.21 19.43 4.23
CA SER A 201 13.38 19.99 3.17
C SER A 201 11.91 20.10 3.58
N LEU A 202 11.28 21.24 3.30
CA LEU A 202 9.82 21.42 3.38
C LEU A 202 9.09 21.02 2.08
N ASN A 203 9.81 20.39 1.15
CA ASN A 203 9.26 19.88 -0.11
C ASN A 203 9.90 18.52 -0.44
N HIS A 204 9.39 17.46 0.18
CA HIS A 204 9.90 16.10 0.06
C HIS A 204 8.75 15.08 -0.07
N HIS A 205 8.70 14.35 -1.19
CA HIS A 205 7.55 13.49 -1.52
C HIS A 205 7.48 12.16 -0.75
N MET A 206 8.43 11.86 0.13
CA MET A 206 8.64 10.49 0.64
C MET A 206 7.48 9.98 1.52
N ARG A 207 6.64 10.89 2.03
CA ARG A 207 5.42 10.60 2.78
C ARG A 207 4.15 10.69 1.94
N SER A 208 4.28 10.73 0.62
CA SER A 208 3.15 10.85 -0.33
C SER A 208 2.30 9.59 -0.42
N GLY A 209 2.70 8.48 0.22
CA GLY A 209 1.89 7.25 0.27
C GLY A 209 0.49 7.46 0.88
N ILE A 210 0.29 8.50 1.69
CA ILE A 210 -1.06 8.88 2.14
C ILE A 210 -2.03 9.15 0.98
N ALA A 211 -1.53 9.69 -0.15
CA ALA A 211 -2.35 9.92 -1.32
C ALA A 211 -2.88 8.59 -1.89
N LYS A 212 -2.01 7.57 -2.01
CA LYS A 212 -2.41 6.20 -2.40
C LYS A 212 -3.48 5.66 -1.44
N TRP A 213 -3.28 5.84 -0.13
CA TRP A 213 -4.25 5.40 0.87
C TRP A 213 -5.62 6.07 0.69
N PHE A 214 -5.71 7.34 0.28
CA PHE A 214 -7.01 7.96 -0.04
C PHE A 214 -7.76 7.22 -1.15
N TYR A 215 -7.09 6.82 -2.24
CA TYR A 215 -7.72 6.03 -3.30
C TYR A 215 -8.18 4.65 -2.79
N GLN A 216 -7.36 3.99 -1.97
CA GLN A 216 -7.67 2.65 -1.48
C GLN A 216 -8.76 2.64 -0.40
N ALA A 217 -8.66 3.53 0.58
CA ALA A 217 -9.53 3.55 1.74
C ALA A 217 -10.83 4.30 1.46
N LEU A 218 -10.76 5.48 0.85
CA LEU A 218 -11.93 6.35 0.67
C LEU A 218 -12.76 5.96 -0.57
N ALA A 219 -12.10 5.73 -1.70
CA ALA A 219 -12.76 5.22 -2.90
C ALA A 219 -12.90 3.70 -2.91
N GLY A 220 -12.20 2.99 -2.03
CA GLY A 220 -12.30 1.53 -1.92
C GLY A 220 -11.48 0.76 -2.95
N ILE A 221 -10.54 1.38 -3.67
CA ILE A 221 -9.82 0.68 -4.74
C ILE A 221 -8.90 -0.39 -4.13
N SER A 222 -9.26 -1.65 -4.28
CA SER A 222 -8.43 -2.80 -3.87
C SER A 222 -7.42 -3.09 -4.97
N LEU A 223 -6.13 -3.04 -4.66
CA LEU A 223 -5.07 -3.43 -5.61
C LEU A 223 -5.08 -4.94 -5.89
N GLU A 224 -5.51 -5.74 -4.91
CA GLU A 224 -5.75 -7.17 -5.08
C GLU A 224 -6.89 -7.39 -6.09
N GLY A 225 -6.59 -8.09 -7.18
CA GLY A 225 -7.56 -8.46 -8.21
C GLY A 225 -7.73 -7.44 -9.34
N VAL A 226 -7.04 -6.29 -9.30
CA VAL A 226 -7.01 -5.37 -10.45
C VAL A 226 -6.27 -6.03 -11.59
N GLN A 227 -6.94 -6.12 -12.74
CA GLN A 227 -6.31 -6.68 -13.93
C GLN A 227 -5.45 -5.63 -14.65
N PRO A 228 -4.31 -6.03 -15.26
CA PRO A 228 -3.43 -5.12 -15.99
C PRO A 228 -4.17 -4.24 -16.99
N GLY A 229 -3.85 -2.94 -16.98
CA GLY A 229 -4.49 -1.94 -17.82
C GLY A 229 -5.91 -1.57 -17.40
N PHE A 230 -6.27 -1.79 -16.12
CA PHE A 230 -7.60 -1.54 -15.56
C PHE A 230 -8.73 -2.28 -16.29
N ARG A 231 -8.46 -3.46 -16.85
CA ARG A 231 -9.53 -4.25 -17.50
C ARG A 231 -10.64 -4.65 -16.53
N HIS A 232 -10.27 -4.86 -15.27
CA HIS A 232 -11.18 -5.17 -14.19
C HIS A 232 -10.68 -4.53 -12.89
N LEU A 233 -11.57 -3.90 -12.14
CA LEU A 233 -11.32 -3.33 -10.82
C LEU A 233 -11.94 -4.20 -9.72
N VAL A 234 -11.37 -4.11 -8.51
CA VAL A 234 -12.03 -4.61 -7.29
C VAL A 234 -12.22 -3.42 -6.36
N LEU A 235 -13.45 -3.17 -5.94
CA LEU A 235 -13.84 -2.01 -5.15
C LEU A 235 -14.45 -2.48 -3.82
N LYS A 236 -13.91 -2.01 -2.71
CA LYS A 236 -14.27 -2.28 -1.32
C LYS A 236 -14.41 -0.93 -0.58
N PRO A 237 -15.46 -0.13 -0.86
CA PRO A 237 -15.62 1.18 -0.24
C PRO A 237 -15.76 1.06 1.28
N ASN A 238 -15.07 1.93 2.02
CA ASN A 238 -15.31 2.11 3.45
C ASN A 238 -16.34 3.22 3.64
N PHE A 239 -17.52 2.87 4.13
CA PHE A 239 -18.54 3.83 4.52
C PHE A 239 -18.25 4.35 5.92
N THR A 240 -18.32 5.67 6.08
CA THR A 240 -18.13 6.34 7.37
C THR A 240 -18.98 7.62 7.39
N GLU A 241 -19.46 7.98 8.58
CA GLU A 241 -20.14 9.24 8.84
C GLU A 241 -19.15 10.41 8.96
N GLU A 242 -17.87 10.13 9.24
CA GLU A 242 -16.83 11.15 9.38
C GLU A 242 -16.51 11.87 8.06
N ILE A 243 -16.89 11.28 6.93
CA ILE A 243 -16.71 11.87 5.60
C ILE A 243 -18.05 11.81 4.87
N GLU A 244 -18.61 12.98 4.57
CA GLU A 244 -19.91 13.08 3.90
C GLU A 244 -19.86 12.57 2.45
N TRP A 245 -18.83 12.96 1.70
CA TRP A 245 -18.67 12.57 0.30
C TRP A 245 -17.21 12.44 -0.11
N VAL A 246 -16.97 11.61 -1.12
CA VAL A 246 -15.67 11.38 -1.73
C VAL A 246 -15.87 11.22 -3.23
N THR A 247 -15.16 11.99 -4.04
CA THR A 247 -15.12 11.79 -5.49
C THR A 247 -13.69 11.59 -5.93
N VAL A 248 -13.45 10.52 -6.66
CA VAL A 248 -12.13 10.14 -7.15
C VAL A 248 -12.25 9.77 -8.61
N TRP A 249 -11.27 10.17 -9.41
CA TRP A 249 -11.16 9.76 -10.80
C TRP A 249 -9.73 9.35 -11.13
N LEU A 250 -9.60 8.47 -12.10
CA LEU A 250 -8.32 7.99 -12.60
C LEU A 250 -8.39 7.79 -14.12
N GLU A 251 -7.32 8.18 -14.80
CA GLU A 251 -7.20 8.01 -16.25
C GLU A 251 -6.70 6.60 -16.56
N SER A 252 -7.45 5.86 -17.36
CA SER A 252 -7.05 4.58 -17.90
C SER A 252 -6.80 4.69 -19.40
N PRO A 253 -6.10 3.71 -20.02
CA PRO A 253 -5.97 3.66 -21.48
C PRO A 253 -7.31 3.58 -22.24
N LYS A 254 -8.42 3.23 -21.57
CA LYS A 254 -9.76 3.16 -22.16
C LYS A 254 -10.62 4.38 -21.85
N GLY A 255 -10.13 5.33 -21.07
CA GLY A 255 -10.85 6.53 -20.65
C GLY A 255 -10.87 6.71 -19.13
N ARG A 256 -11.57 7.74 -18.67
CA ARG A 256 -11.67 8.10 -17.26
C ARG A 256 -12.60 7.16 -16.51
N ILE A 257 -12.10 6.62 -15.40
CA ILE A 257 -12.90 5.93 -14.38
C ILE A 257 -13.25 6.96 -13.31
N GLU A 258 -14.52 7.05 -12.94
CA GLU A 258 -14.99 7.94 -11.86
C GLU A 258 -15.72 7.13 -10.78
N ILE A 259 -15.42 7.45 -9.53
CA ILE A 259 -15.96 6.82 -8.33
C ILE A 259 -16.45 7.94 -7.41
N CYS A 260 -17.71 7.87 -6.99
CA CYS A 260 -18.30 8.86 -6.09
C CYS A 260 -19.04 8.15 -4.96
N ARG A 261 -18.65 8.42 -3.71
CA ARG A 261 -19.40 8.05 -2.51
C ARG A 261 -20.07 9.30 -1.95
N GLN A 262 -21.35 9.24 -1.62
CA GLN A 262 -22.08 10.31 -0.95
C GLN A 262 -23.02 9.70 0.08
N GLY A 263 -22.71 9.90 1.36
CA GLY A 263 -23.32 9.14 2.45
C GLY A 263 -23.20 7.64 2.18
N ASP A 264 -24.35 6.98 2.06
CA ASP A 264 -24.49 5.54 1.75
C ASP A 264 -24.59 5.22 0.25
N GLU A 265 -24.68 6.22 -0.62
CA GLU A 265 -24.68 6.01 -2.07
C GLU A 265 -23.25 5.84 -2.59
N TYR A 266 -23.04 4.87 -3.48
CA TYR A 266 -21.78 4.65 -4.18
C TYR A 266 -22.02 4.53 -5.68
N ARG A 267 -21.45 5.44 -6.46
CA ARG A 267 -21.63 5.55 -7.91
C ARG A 267 -20.33 5.28 -8.63
N LEU A 268 -20.44 4.57 -9.75
CA LEU A 268 -19.33 4.25 -10.65
C LEU A 268 -19.66 4.70 -12.05
N LYS A 269 -18.67 5.25 -12.74
CA LYS A 269 -18.68 5.48 -14.18
C LYS A 269 -17.43 4.85 -14.78
N LEU A 270 -17.64 3.77 -15.53
CA LEU A 270 -16.58 2.98 -16.15
C LEU A 270 -16.62 3.16 -17.67
N PRO A 271 -15.46 3.39 -18.32
CA PRO A 271 -15.35 3.34 -19.77
C PRO A 271 -15.71 1.95 -20.32
N GLU A 272 -16.07 1.91 -21.61
CA GLU A 272 -16.39 0.64 -22.28
C GLU A 272 -15.24 -0.37 -22.20
N GLY A 273 -15.58 -1.61 -21.82
CA GLY A 273 -14.64 -2.71 -21.66
C GLY A 273 -13.79 -2.65 -20.38
N ILE A 274 -14.17 -1.83 -19.41
CA ILE A 274 -13.71 -1.91 -18.02
C ILE A 274 -14.86 -2.42 -17.16
N GLY A 275 -14.63 -3.54 -16.48
CA GLY A 275 -15.53 -4.08 -15.46
C GLY A 275 -15.06 -3.75 -14.05
N ALA A 276 -15.95 -3.89 -13.07
CA ALA A 276 -15.58 -3.85 -11.66
C ALA A 276 -16.39 -4.86 -10.84
N THR A 277 -15.72 -5.47 -9.86
CA THR A 277 -16.40 -6.17 -8.76
C THR A 277 -16.49 -5.21 -7.58
N VAL A 278 -17.71 -4.94 -7.10
CA VAL A 278 -17.97 -4.08 -5.95
C VAL A 278 -18.39 -4.93 -4.75
N LEU A 279 -17.75 -4.72 -3.61
CA LEU A 279 -17.98 -5.44 -2.36
C LEU A 279 -18.48 -4.45 -1.30
N ILE A 280 -19.76 -4.54 -0.94
CA ILE A 280 -20.40 -3.69 0.09
C ILE A 280 -20.97 -4.61 1.16
N GLY A 281 -20.45 -4.50 2.39
CA GLY A 281 -20.77 -5.43 3.46
C GLY A 281 -20.46 -6.88 3.05
N ARG A 282 -21.50 -7.73 2.99
CA ARG A 282 -21.40 -9.13 2.52
C ARG A 282 -21.82 -9.34 1.07
N GLN A 283 -22.24 -8.27 0.39
CA GLN A 283 -22.79 -8.34 -0.95
C GLN A 283 -21.68 -8.13 -1.98
N ARG A 284 -21.80 -8.85 -3.10
CA ARG A 284 -20.91 -8.76 -4.25
C ARG A 284 -21.73 -8.38 -5.47
N TYR A 285 -21.28 -7.36 -6.18
CA TYR A 285 -21.87 -6.87 -7.41
C TYR A 285 -20.83 -6.90 -8.52
N GLU A 286 -21.26 -7.19 -9.75
CA GLU A 286 -20.47 -6.91 -10.94
C GLU A 286 -21.04 -5.65 -11.61
N ALA A 287 -20.15 -4.80 -12.11
CA ALA A 287 -20.48 -3.47 -12.60
C ALA A 287 -19.79 -3.19 -13.93
N GLU A 288 -20.54 -2.63 -14.87
CA GLU A 288 -20.06 -2.12 -16.16
C GLU A 288 -20.80 -0.83 -16.49
N GLY A 289 -20.15 0.12 -17.18
CA GLY A 289 -20.75 1.41 -17.52
C GLY A 289 -21.04 2.28 -16.29
N GLU A 290 -22.24 2.88 -16.23
CA GLU A 290 -22.69 3.70 -15.11
C GLU A 290 -23.56 2.89 -14.13
N CYS A 291 -23.11 2.77 -12.89
CA CYS A 291 -23.77 1.97 -11.86
C CYS A 291 -23.95 2.76 -10.56
N ARG A 292 -24.99 2.41 -9.79
CA ARG A 292 -25.23 2.95 -8.44
C ARG A 292 -25.52 1.82 -7.47
N PHE A 293 -24.94 1.93 -6.28
CA PHE A 293 -25.10 0.99 -5.17
C PHE A 293 -25.45 1.77 -3.91
N ARG A 294 -26.05 1.09 -2.94
CA ARG A 294 -26.37 1.68 -1.64
C ARG A 294 -25.93 0.74 -0.53
N ASN A 295 -25.29 1.30 0.49
CA ASN A 295 -25.07 0.61 1.75
C ASN A 295 -26.38 0.61 2.55
N ASN A 296 -26.93 -0.58 2.85
CA ASN A 296 -28.17 -0.72 3.62
C ASN A 296 -27.89 -1.24 5.05
N LEU A 297 -26.68 -0.98 5.57
CA LEU A 297 -26.28 -1.39 6.92
C LEU A 297 -26.86 -0.46 7.99
#